data_AF-A0A820CI08-F1
#
_entry.id   AF-A0A820CI08-F1
#
_cell.length_a   1.000
_cell.length_b   1.000
_cell.length_c   1.000
_cell.angle_alpha   90.00
_cell.angle_beta   90.00
_cell.angle_gamma   90.00
#
_symmetry.space_group_name_H-M   'P 1'
#
loop_
_entity.id
_entity.type
_entity.pdbx_description
1 polymer ?
#
loop_
_entity_poly.entity_id
_entity_poly.type
_entity_poly.pdbx_seq_one_letter_code
_entity_poly.pdbx_strand_id
1 'polypeptide(L)'
;MQMMKKLVPTGIAAAEIDGMTIHSFLGEQRNSGKPRTIKLGDSKLKKKWRSVEYVLIDEMSMDGLTLVAKLNRIISIAKHVDPQVPFGGINIIFFGNYLQYRSLYDASLHTDFSLPSKKKSGKLPTEKEIQQRVVRSLILQINCVVKLTQQMCTEDSRYLQLLECLLHGQCNYDDYELLLTRVVGQPSVGSLCDSPWNKAPILVFRNEIQTQLNNKAAIHNAAQLGHVPMVCVAQDTCNGKPIKDPILIKKLLELSDNKTEHLSGLLPFVPGMPVILTQNIAIELGFINGINGIFRQLVYQADSVSTDVLSEIFPKNTQYIHRPLYALMEIAKSKIESNLEELQPKLVPIPVIEHTFR
;
A
#
# COMPACT_ATOMS: atom_id res chain seq x y z
N MET A 1 -23.96 -16.50 -0.08
CA MET A 1 -22.61 -16.90 0.36
C MET A 1 -21.65 -16.67 -0.79
N GLN A 2 -20.48 -16.07 -0.56
CA GLN A 2 -19.53 -15.76 -1.63
C GLN A 2 -18.68 -17.00 -1.93
N MET A 3 -18.74 -17.50 -3.17
CA MET A 3 -17.94 -18.66 -3.62
C MET A 3 -16.48 -18.30 -3.93
N MET A 4 -16.21 -17.02 -4.15
CA MET A 4 -14.93 -16.54 -4.65
C MET A 4 -14.29 -15.55 -3.67
N LYS A 5 -12.98 -15.62 -3.50
CA LYS A 5 -12.18 -14.64 -2.76
C LYS A 5 -11.14 -14.01 -3.66
N LYS A 6 -10.98 -12.68 -3.56
CA LYS A 6 -10.00 -11.89 -4.30
C LYS A 6 -8.94 -11.39 -3.33
N LEU A 7 -7.70 -11.75 -3.57
CA LEU A 7 -6.57 -11.42 -2.72
C LEU A 7 -5.48 -10.72 -3.53
N VAL A 8 -4.74 -9.83 -2.88
CA VAL A 8 -3.62 -9.08 -3.47
C VAL A 8 -2.54 -8.80 -2.41
N PRO A 9 -1.32 -8.46 -2.82
CA PRO A 9 -0.24 -8.08 -1.91
C PRO A 9 -0.45 -6.69 -1.27
N THR A 10 -0.99 -5.71 -2.01
CA THR A 10 -1.05 -4.29 -1.58
C THR A 10 -2.47 -3.79 -1.37
N GLY A 11 -2.64 -2.78 -0.50
CA GLY A 11 -3.95 -2.16 -0.24
C GLY A 11 -4.53 -1.46 -1.47
N ILE A 12 -3.69 -0.75 -2.24
CA ILE A 12 -4.09 -0.06 -3.46
C ILE A 12 -4.71 -1.05 -4.46
N ALA A 13 -4.01 -2.15 -4.76
CA ALA A 13 -4.52 -3.19 -5.65
C ALA A 13 -5.82 -3.82 -5.10
N ALA A 14 -5.96 -3.90 -3.77
CA ALA A 14 -7.15 -4.48 -3.14
C ALA A 14 -8.38 -3.63 -3.40
N ALA A 15 -8.20 -2.30 -3.39
CA ALA A 15 -9.25 -1.33 -3.67
C ALA A 15 -9.73 -1.41 -5.11
N GLU A 16 -8.82 -1.70 -6.04
CA GLU A 16 -9.13 -1.73 -7.46
C GLU A 16 -9.98 -2.95 -7.84
N ILE A 17 -9.72 -4.11 -7.24
CA ILE A 17 -10.45 -5.35 -7.56
C ILE A 17 -11.61 -5.65 -6.62
N ASP A 18 -11.93 -4.75 -5.69
CA ASP A 18 -12.88 -4.99 -4.57
C ASP A 18 -12.51 -6.27 -3.79
N GLY A 19 -11.21 -6.39 -3.48
CA GLY A 19 -10.59 -7.51 -2.79
C GLY A 19 -10.08 -7.13 -1.41
N MET A 20 -9.15 -7.93 -0.89
CA MET A 20 -8.46 -7.61 0.36
C MET A 20 -7.01 -8.05 0.28
N THR A 21 -6.14 -7.46 1.11
CA THR A 21 -4.75 -7.90 1.16
C THR A 21 -4.64 -9.32 1.71
N ILE A 22 -3.69 -10.11 1.22
CA ILE A 22 -3.44 -11.47 1.73
C ILE A 22 -3.14 -11.42 3.23
N HIS A 23 -2.35 -10.46 3.71
CA HIS A 23 -2.07 -10.30 5.14
C HIS A 23 -3.33 -10.05 5.97
N SER A 24 -4.20 -9.12 5.53
CA SER A 24 -5.48 -8.86 6.19
C SER A 24 -6.38 -10.10 6.18
N PHE A 25 -6.34 -10.87 5.09
CA PHE A 25 -7.09 -12.10 4.95
C PHE A 25 -6.62 -13.20 5.90
N LEU A 26 -5.30 -13.38 6.05
CA LEU A 26 -4.70 -14.33 6.99
C LEU A 26 -4.86 -13.89 8.46
N GLY A 27 -5.37 -12.67 8.70
CA GLY A 27 -5.49 -12.10 10.03
C GLY A 27 -4.15 -11.72 10.64
N GLU A 28 -3.12 -11.55 9.81
CA GLU A 28 -1.83 -10.99 10.20
C GLU A 28 -1.95 -9.47 10.18
N GLN A 29 -2.43 -8.91 11.29
CA GLN A 29 -2.18 -7.50 11.54
C GLN A 29 -0.75 -7.37 12.05
N ARG A 30 0.02 -6.40 11.52
CA ARG A 30 1.37 -6.07 12.00
C ARG A 30 1.44 -5.92 13.53
N ASN A 31 0.32 -5.57 14.16
CA ASN A 31 0.20 -5.25 15.59
C ASN A 31 -0.20 -6.38 16.54
N SER A 32 -0.48 -7.60 16.08
CA SER A 32 -0.59 -8.71 17.02
C SER A 32 0.81 -9.22 17.32
N GLY A 33 1.44 -8.73 18.40
CA GLY A 33 2.72 -9.26 18.93
C GLY A 33 2.70 -10.75 19.30
N LYS A 34 1.60 -11.45 18.99
CA LYS A 34 1.51 -12.90 18.91
C LYS A 34 0.90 -13.23 17.54
N PRO A 35 1.55 -14.04 16.68
CA PRO A 35 0.90 -14.55 15.48
C PRO A 35 -0.41 -15.20 15.89
N ARG A 36 -1.51 -14.87 15.20
CA ARG A 36 -2.82 -15.47 15.48
C ARG A 36 -2.65 -16.98 15.42
N THR A 37 -2.74 -17.64 16.57
CA THR A 37 -2.59 -19.10 16.65
C THR A 37 -3.90 -19.69 16.12
N ILE A 38 -3.94 -19.95 14.81
CA ILE A 38 -5.08 -20.58 14.17
C ILE A 38 -5.12 -22.02 14.68
N LYS A 39 -6.05 -22.28 15.59
CA LYS A 39 -6.26 -23.61 16.16
C LYS A 39 -7.06 -24.46 15.18
N LEU A 40 -6.72 -25.75 15.11
CA LEU A 40 -7.55 -26.75 14.47
C LEU A 40 -8.96 -26.70 15.09
N GLY A 41 -10.00 -26.59 14.25
CA GLY A 41 -11.38 -26.51 14.71
C GLY A 41 -11.95 -25.11 14.97
N ASP A 42 -11.30 -24.03 14.51
CA ASP A 42 -11.90 -22.69 14.54
C ASP A 42 -13.20 -22.68 13.71
N SER A 43 -14.34 -22.71 14.40
CA SER A 43 -15.68 -22.78 13.80
C SER A 43 -16.01 -21.54 12.97
N LYS A 44 -15.43 -20.38 13.30
CA LYS A 44 -15.59 -19.15 12.52
C LYS A 44 -14.86 -19.26 11.19
N LEU A 45 -13.62 -19.77 11.23
CA LEU A 45 -12.83 -20.00 10.03
C LEU A 45 -13.51 -21.04 9.13
N LYS A 46 -13.96 -22.16 9.69
CA LYS A 46 -14.71 -23.19 8.96
C LYS A 46 -15.94 -22.62 8.27
N LYS A 47 -16.76 -21.85 8.99
CA LYS A 47 -17.97 -21.21 8.43
C LYS A 47 -17.62 -20.23 7.31
N LYS A 48 -16.53 -19.47 7.45
CA LYS A 48 -16.05 -18.50 6.45
C LYS A 48 -15.60 -19.17 5.15
N TRP A 49 -14.96 -20.34 5.25
CA TRP A 49 -14.37 -21.06 4.11
C TRP A 49 -15.25 -22.15 3.51
N ARG A 50 -16.31 -22.57 4.22
CA ARG A 50 -17.18 -23.68 3.77
C ARG A 50 -17.65 -23.49 2.33
N SER A 51 -18.10 -22.30 1.97
CA SER A 51 -18.63 -21.98 0.64
C SER A 51 -17.59 -21.52 -0.38
N VAL A 52 -16.31 -21.37 -0.02
CA VAL A 52 -15.30 -20.82 -0.94
C VAL A 52 -14.76 -21.94 -1.83
N GLU A 53 -14.84 -21.76 -3.14
CA GLU A 53 -14.39 -22.71 -4.17
C GLU A 53 -13.28 -22.14 -5.06
N TYR A 54 -13.16 -20.80 -5.10
CA TYR A 54 -12.15 -20.10 -5.89
C TYR A 54 -11.43 -19.04 -5.05
N VAL A 55 -10.12 -18.98 -5.20
CA VAL A 55 -9.29 -17.86 -4.71
C VAL A 55 -8.50 -17.30 -5.88
N LEU A 56 -8.77 -16.04 -6.20
CA LEU A 56 -8.03 -15.23 -7.14
C LEU A 56 -6.94 -14.50 -6.37
N ILE A 57 -5.70 -14.59 -6.84
CA ILE A 57 -4.56 -13.87 -6.25
C ILE A 57 -3.93 -13.04 -7.36
N ASP A 58 -4.06 -11.73 -7.25
CA ASP A 58 -3.50 -10.78 -8.21
C ASP A 58 -2.21 -10.15 -7.70
N GLU A 59 -1.36 -9.68 -8.61
CA GLU A 59 0.01 -9.22 -8.36
C GLU A 59 0.91 -10.25 -7.64
N MET A 60 0.75 -11.52 -8.02
CA MET A 60 1.39 -12.67 -7.38
C MET A 60 2.94 -12.62 -7.42
N SER A 61 3.55 -11.83 -8.32
CA SER A 61 5.01 -11.63 -8.39
C SER A 61 5.60 -11.01 -7.10
N MET A 62 4.80 -10.19 -6.42
CA MET A 62 5.14 -9.55 -5.16
C MET A 62 4.97 -10.46 -3.94
N ASP A 63 4.30 -11.61 -4.09
CA ASP A 63 4.08 -12.54 -2.99
C ASP A 63 5.23 -13.52 -2.83
N GLY A 64 5.70 -13.65 -1.59
CA GLY A 64 6.74 -14.58 -1.21
C GLY A 64 6.21 -15.98 -0.90
N LEU A 65 7.07 -16.99 -1.08
CA LEU A 65 6.72 -18.40 -0.81
C LEU A 65 6.25 -18.65 0.63
N THR A 66 6.71 -17.87 1.61
CA THR A 66 6.27 -17.99 3.01
C THR A 66 4.82 -17.56 3.18
N LEU A 67 4.42 -16.48 2.50
CA LEU A 67 3.05 -15.98 2.57
C LEU A 67 2.07 -16.99 1.96
N VAL A 68 2.44 -17.54 0.81
CA VAL A 68 1.66 -18.59 0.14
C VAL A 68 1.62 -19.88 0.98
N ALA A 69 2.68 -20.21 1.72
CA ALA A 69 2.69 -21.35 2.65
C ALA A 69 1.68 -21.19 3.78
N LYS A 70 1.62 -19.99 4.36
CA LYS A 70 0.63 -19.66 5.38
C LYS A 70 -0.78 -19.75 4.81
N LEU A 71 -0.99 -19.24 3.59
CA LEU A 71 -2.28 -19.35 2.90
C LEU A 71 -2.71 -20.82 2.71
N ASN A 72 -1.83 -21.65 2.15
CA ASN A 72 -2.07 -23.09 1.98
C ASN A 72 -2.46 -23.76 3.29
N ARG A 73 -1.67 -23.54 4.35
CA ARG A 73 -1.92 -24.09 5.69
C ARG A 73 -3.29 -23.66 6.24
N ILE A 74 -3.63 -22.39 6.13
CA ILE A 74 -4.88 -21.84 6.66
C ILE A 74 -6.08 -22.43 5.92
N ILE A 75 -5.97 -22.58 4.59
CA ILE A 75 -7.03 -23.18 3.79
C ILE A 75 -7.25 -24.65 4.20
N SER A 76 -6.18 -25.45 4.30
CA SER A 76 -6.29 -26.85 4.70
C SER A 76 -6.94 -27.00 6.08
N ILE A 77 -6.57 -26.15 7.05
CA ILE A 77 -7.21 -26.13 8.39
C ILE A 77 -8.68 -25.75 8.28
N ALA A 78 -9.02 -24.73 7.49
CA ALA A 78 -10.39 -24.23 7.37
C ALA A 78 -11.33 -25.21 6.68
N LYS A 79 -10.83 -25.93 5.67
CA LYS A 79 -11.59 -26.94 4.92
C LYS A 79 -11.64 -28.30 5.62
N HIS A 80 -10.86 -28.51 6.68
CA HIS A 80 -10.70 -29.81 7.35
C HIS A 80 -10.27 -30.92 6.39
N VAL A 81 -9.32 -30.59 5.52
CA VAL A 81 -8.75 -31.52 4.55
C VAL A 81 -7.31 -31.83 4.95
N ASP A 82 -6.82 -33.00 4.54
CA ASP A 82 -5.42 -33.38 4.70
C ASP A 82 -4.50 -32.23 4.22
N PRO A 83 -3.49 -31.82 5.03
CA PRO A 83 -2.49 -30.83 4.62
C PRO A 83 -1.75 -31.15 3.32
N GLN A 84 -1.74 -32.41 2.87
CA GLN A 84 -1.16 -32.84 1.60
C GLN A 84 -2.01 -32.45 0.39
N VAL A 85 -3.30 -32.16 0.57
CA VAL A 85 -4.14 -31.67 -0.53
C VAL A 85 -3.79 -30.20 -0.81
N PRO A 86 -3.30 -29.88 -2.02
CA PRO A 86 -2.96 -28.52 -2.40
C PRO A 86 -4.12 -27.56 -2.14
N PHE A 87 -3.86 -26.50 -1.37
CA PHE A 87 -4.81 -25.47 -0.99
C PHE A 87 -6.16 -26.03 -0.52
N GLY A 88 -6.16 -27.15 0.22
CA GLY A 88 -7.37 -27.79 0.73
C GLY A 88 -8.41 -28.15 -0.33
N GLY A 89 -7.99 -28.34 -1.59
CA GLY A 89 -8.86 -28.70 -2.72
C GLY A 89 -9.61 -27.53 -3.35
N ILE A 90 -9.22 -26.28 -3.04
CA ILE A 90 -9.80 -25.07 -3.64
C ILE A 90 -9.08 -24.74 -4.95
N ASN A 91 -9.81 -24.23 -5.94
CA ASN A 91 -9.22 -23.73 -7.17
C ASN A 91 -8.50 -22.39 -6.90
N ILE A 92 -7.20 -22.34 -7.19
CA ILE A 92 -6.40 -21.12 -7.09
C ILE A 92 -6.11 -20.60 -8.50
N ILE A 93 -6.35 -19.32 -8.73
CA ILE A 93 -6.04 -18.65 -9.98
C ILE A 93 -5.11 -17.48 -9.65
N PHE A 94 -3.93 -17.50 -10.25
CA PHE A 94 -2.93 -16.45 -10.08
C PHE A 94 -2.96 -15.48 -11.25
N PHE A 95 -2.86 -14.19 -10.95
CA PHE A 95 -2.66 -13.09 -11.89
C PHE A 95 -1.39 -12.33 -11.51
N GLY A 96 -0.77 -11.70 -12.50
CA GLY A 96 0.39 -10.85 -12.30
C GLY A 96 1.44 -11.02 -13.37
N ASN A 97 2.42 -10.13 -13.35
CA ASN A 97 3.57 -10.17 -14.23
C ASN A 97 4.84 -10.44 -13.41
N TYR A 98 5.42 -11.63 -13.59
CA TYR A 98 6.62 -12.09 -12.89
C TYR A 98 7.90 -11.31 -13.21
N LEU A 99 7.87 -10.44 -14.23
CA LEU A 99 8.97 -9.55 -14.60
C LEU A 99 8.89 -8.17 -13.92
N GLN A 100 7.85 -7.91 -13.13
CA GLN A 100 7.76 -6.71 -12.29
C GLN A 100 8.50 -6.90 -10.95
N TYR A 101 7.97 -6.33 -9.86
CA TYR A 101 8.59 -6.39 -8.54
C TYR A 101 8.54 -7.79 -7.94
N ARG A 102 9.65 -8.17 -7.29
CA ARG A 102 9.74 -9.40 -6.49
C ARG A 102 9.31 -9.11 -5.06
N SER A 103 8.89 -10.17 -4.35
CA SER A 103 8.65 -10.10 -2.92
C SER A 103 9.81 -9.46 -2.15
N LEU A 104 9.48 -8.51 -1.28
CA LEU A 104 10.41 -7.92 -0.34
C LEU A 104 10.61 -8.87 0.84
N TYR A 105 11.87 -9.16 1.20
CA TYR A 105 12.25 -9.95 2.39
C TYR A 105 11.79 -11.42 2.43
N ASP A 106 11.34 -11.99 1.31
CA ASP A 106 10.96 -13.40 1.20
C ASP A 106 11.44 -14.02 -0.13
N ALA A 107 11.50 -15.36 -0.18
CA ALA A 107 11.89 -16.07 -1.38
C ALA A 107 10.81 -15.91 -2.47
N SER A 108 11.21 -15.45 -3.65
CA SER A 108 10.32 -15.32 -4.80
C SER A 108 9.80 -16.67 -5.28
N LEU A 109 8.66 -16.68 -5.96
CA LEU A 109 8.01 -17.92 -6.42
C LEU A 109 8.85 -18.77 -7.38
N HIS A 110 9.74 -18.12 -8.15
CA HIS A 110 10.66 -18.78 -9.07
C HIS A 110 11.98 -19.20 -8.40
N THR A 111 12.10 -19.08 -7.07
CA THR A 111 13.31 -19.49 -6.34
C THR A 111 13.63 -20.96 -6.61
N ASP A 112 14.86 -21.24 -7.02
CA ASP A 112 15.35 -22.59 -7.22
C ASP A 112 16.10 -23.05 -5.96
N PHE A 113 15.52 -24.03 -5.26
CA PHE A 113 16.12 -24.61 -4.05
C PHE A 113 17.10 -25.76 -4.35
N SER A 114 17.28 -26.14 -5.62
CA SER A 114 18.30 -27.11 -6.04
C SER A 114 19.70 -26.49 -6.08
N LEU A 115 19.77 -25.17 -6.26
CA LEU A 115 21.04 -24.44 -6.28
C LEU A 115 21.67 -24.39 -4.88
N PRO A 116 22.99 -24.62 -4.75
CA PRO A 116 23.66 -24.57 -3.48
C PRO A 116 23.57 -23.17 -2.88
N SER A 117 22.94 -23.05 -1.72
CA SER A 117 22.92 -21.81 -0.95
C SER A 117 24.34 -21.45 -0.55
N LYS A 118 24.73 -20.17 -0.65
CA LYS A 118 26.00 -19.65 -0.12
C LYS A 118 26.12 -19.79 1.42
N LYS A 119 25.08 -20.28 2.10
CA LYS A 119 25.10 -20.60 3.53
C LYS A 119 25.93 -21.87 3.77
N LYS A 120 26.79 -21.83 4.80
CA LYS A 120 27.68 -22.93 5.22
C LYS A 120 26.97 -24.30 5.16
N SER A 121 27.52 -25.20 4.36
CA SER A 121 27.12 -26.60 4.25
C SER A 121 27.16 -27.28 5.63
N GLY A 122 26.01 -27.69 6.15
CA GLY A 122 25.93 -28.47 7.40
C GLY A 122 24.78 -28.14 8.35
N LYS A 123 24.05 -27.04 8.16
CA LYS A 123 22.82 -26.78 8.95
C LYS A 123 21.60 -27.45 8.33
N LEU A 124 20.80 -28.13 9.15
CA LEU A 124 19.47 -28.61 8.75
C LEU A 124 18.60 -27.42 8.28
N PRO A 125 17.73 -27.63 7.28
CA PRO A 125 16.82 -26.59 6.81
C PRO A 125 15.87 -26.17 7.94
N THR A 126 15.67 -24.87 8.06
CA THR A 126 14.71 -24.30 9.02
C THR A 126 13.27 -24.65 8.63
N GLU A 127 12.33 -24.60 9.57
CA GLU A 127 10.90 -24.79 9.27
C GLU A 127 10.43 -23.87 8.13
N LYS A 128 10.87 -22.60 8.14
CA LYS A 128 10.59 -21.65 7.06
C LYS A 128 11.06 -22.17 5.69
N GLU A 129 12.30 -22.64 5.60
CA GLU A 129 12.87 -23.16 4.34
C GLU A 129 12.15 -24.44 3.88
N ILE A 130 11.73 -25.31 4.81
CA ILE A 130 10.91 -26.49 4.49
C ILE A 130 9.57 -26.07 3.91
N GLN A 131 8.87 -25.13 4.55
CA GLN A 131 7.56 -24.64 4.08
C GLN A 131 7.67 -23.97 2.70
N GLN A 132 8.71 -23.17 2.48
CA GLN A 132 8.97 -22.56 1.17
C GLN A 132 9.19 -23.62 0.07
N ARG A 133 9.93 -24.71 0.38
CA ARG A 133 10.13 -25.83 -0.56
C ARG A 133 8.84 -26.58 -0.87
N VAL A 134 8.00 -26.83 0.13
CA VAL A 134 6.69 -27.47 -0.06
C VAL A 134 5.83 -26.63 -1.01
N VAL A 135 5.70 -25.33 -0.76
CA VAL A 135 4.91 -24.47 -1.64
C VAL A 135 5.53 -24.31 -3.01
N ARG A 136 6.85 -24.27 -3.11
CA ARG A 136 7.50 -24.26 -4.43
C ARG A 136 7.09 -25.47 -5.26
N SER A 137 6.98 -26.65 -4.64
CA SER A 137 6.43 -27.85 -5.29
C SER A 137 4.97 -27.65 -5.73
N LEU A 138 4.13 -27.03 -4.90
CA LEU A 138 2.75 -26.69 -5.27
C LEU A 138 2.68 -25.72 -6.46
N ILE A 139 3.53 -24.69 -6.49
CA ILE A 139 3.61 -23.75 -7.61
C ILE A 139 4.06 -24.46 -8.91
N LEU A 140 4.91 -25.50 -8.82
CA LEU A 140 5.27 -26.31 -9.98
C LEU A 140 4.13 -27.21 -10.49
N GLN A 141 3.08 -27.42 -9.69
CA GLN A 141 1.89 -28.20 -10.07
C GLN A 141 0.81 -27.36 -10.76
N ILE A 142 1.08 -26.07 -11.05
CA ILE A 142 0.17 -25.25 -11.86
C ILE A 142 -0.08 -25.97 -13.19
N ASN A 143 -1.35 -26.30 -13.44
CA ASN A 143 -1.77 -27.16 -14.55
C ASN A 143 -2.19 -26.37 -15.80
N CYS A 144 -2.38 -25.06 -15.69
CA CYS A 144 -2.81 -24.20 -16.78
C CYS A 144 -2.13 -22.83 -16.65
N VAL A 145 -1.57 -22.36 -17.76
CA VAL A 145 -0.98 -21.02 -17.88
C VAL A 145 -1.58 -20.35 -19.10
N VAL A 146 -2.20 -19.19 -18.90
CA VAL A 146 -2.75 -18.37 -19.97
C VAL A 146 -1.92 -17.09 -20.05
N LYS A 147 -1.30 -16.85 -21.21
CA LYS A 147 -0.55 -15.61 -21.48
C LYS A 147 -1.45 -14.65 -22.27
N LEU A 148 -1.76 -13.50 -21.68
CA LEU A 148 -2.40 -12.40 -22.39
C LEU A 148 -1.35 -11.66 -23.23
N THR A 149 -1.65 -11.39 -24.49
CA THR A 149 -0.71 -10.78 -25.46
C THR A 149 -1.13 -9.40 -25.94
N GLN A 150 -2.41 -9.07 -25.83
CA GLN A 150 -2.93 -7.77 -26.24
C GLN A 150 -2.73 -6.73 -25.13
N GLN A 151 -2.02 -5.64 -25.43
CA GLN A 151 -1.91 -4.49 -24.54
C GLN A 151 -3.13 -3.58 -24.73
N MET A 152 -3.75 -3.19 -23.62
CA MET A 152 -4.95 -2.35 -23.60
C MET A 152 -4.67 -0.94 -23.04
N CYS A 153 -3.47 -0.70 -22.49
CA CYS A 153 -3.13 0.57 -21.84
C CYS A 153 -2.74 1.69 -22.81
N THR A 154 -2.29 1.38 -24.01
CA THR A 154 -1.83 2.37 -25.00
C THR A 154 -1.91 1.80 -26.42
N GLU A 155 -2.18 2.68 -27.38
CA GLU A 155 -2.22 2.37 -28.82
C GLU A 155 -0.93 2.81 -29.54
N ASP A 156 0.00 3.47 -28.84
CA ASP A 156 1.27 3.94 -29.41
C ASP A 156 2.21 2.76 -29.68
N SER A 157 2.29 2.35 -30.94
CA SER A 157 3.10 1.21 -31.39
C SER A 157 4.58 1.35 -31.07
N ARG A 158 5.15 2.56 -31.16
CA ARG A 158 6.57 2.79 -30.88
C ARG A 158 6.85 2.66 -29.39
N TYR A 159 5.96 3.17 -28.55
CA TYR A 159 6.05 3.03 -27.10
C TYR A 159 5.84 1.57 -26.64
N LEU A 160 4.92 0.83 -27.29
CA LEU A 160 4.73 -0.60 -27.03
C LEU A 160 6.00 -1.40 -27.33
N GLN A 161 6.66 -1.14 -28.46
CA GLN A 161 7.92 -1.78 -28.82
C GLN A 161 9.01 -1.51 -27.77
N LEU A 162 9.13 -0.25 -27.33
CA LEU A 162 10.05 0.12 -26.24
C LEU A 162 9.78 -0.70 -24.97
N LEU A 163 8.50 -0.81 -24.55
CA LEU A 163 8.12 -1.55 -23.35
C LEU A 163 8.42 -3.05 -23.47
N GLU A 164 8.23 -3.64 -24.66
CA GLU A 164 8.56 -5.05 -24.92
C GLU A 164 10.07 -5.30 -24.86
N CYS A 165 10.87 -4.42 -25.47
CA CYS A 165 12.33 -4.43 -25.36
C CYS A 165 12.78 -4.31 -23.90
N LEU A 166 12.19 -3.38 -23.14
CA LEU A 166 12.51 -3.18 -21.71
C LEU A 166 12.17 -4.41 -20.87
N LEU A 167 11.02 -5.03 -21.14
CA LEU A 167 10.57 -6.25 -20.46
C LEU A 167 11.57 -7.42 -20.62
N HIS A 168 12.19 -7.53 -21.80
CA HIS A 168 13.16 -8.58 -22.12
C HIS A 168 14.62 -8.20 -21.91
N GLY A 169 14.90 -6.95 -21.50
CA GLY A 169 16.26 -6.44 -21.37
C GLY A 169 16.99 -6.31 -22.71
N GLN A 170 16.25 -6.01 -23.79
CA GLN A 170 16.71 -5.92 -25.18
C GLN A 170 16.62 -4.49 -25.73
N CYS A 171 16.65 -3.47 -24.86
CA CYS A 171 16.61 -2.07 -25.29
C CYS A 171 17.77 -1.74 -26.25
N ASN A 172 17.46 -1.02 -27.32
CA ASN A 172 18.42 -0.55 -28.31
C ASN A 172 18.67 0.97 -28.18
N TYR A 173 19.46 1.54 -29.10
CA TYR A 173 19.77 2.97 -29.08
C TYR A 173 18.54 3.84 -29.38
N ASP A 174 17.68 3.43 -30.30
CA ASP A 174 16.45 4.14 -30.65
C ASP A 174 15.48 4.23 -29.46
N ASP A 175 15.48 3.20 -28.60
CA ASP A 175 14.71 3.16 -27.34
C ASP A 175 15.22 4.21 -26.35
N TYR A 176 16.54 4.33 -26.24
CA TYR A 176 17.19 5.34 -25.43
C TYR A 176 16.89 6.76 -25.93
N GLU A 177 16.99 7.00 -27.24
CA GLU A 177 16.66 8.30 -27.83
C GLU A 177 15.20 8.69 -27.60
N LEU A 178 14.28 7.73 -27.75
CA LEU A 178 12.86 7.96 -27.47
C LEU A 178 12.64 8.40 -26.02
N LEU A 179 13.28 7.73 -25.05
CA LEU A 179 13.19 8.11 -23.64
C LEU A 179 13.80 9.49 -23.37
N LEU A 180 14.90 9.84 -24.05
CA LEU A 180 15.50 11.17 -23.92
C LEU A 180 14.54 12.28 -24.35
N THR A 181 13.68 12.06 -25.34
CA THR A 181 12.69 13.07 -25.74
C THR A 181 11.72 13.44 -24.61
N ARG A 182 11.54 12.56 -23.62
CA ARG A 182 10.59 12.72 -22.49
C ARG A 182 11.23 13.34 -21.25
N VAL A 183 12.50 13.77 -21.33
CA VAL A 183 13.16 14.50 -20.26
C VAL A 183 12.66 15.95 -20.23
N VAL A 184 12.40 16.47 -19.03
CA VAL A 184 11.97 17.87 -18.85
C VAL A 184 13.00 18.83 -19.45
N GLY A 185 12.53 19.85 -20.17
CA GLY A 185 13.36 20.81 -20.90
C GLY A 185 13.57 20.44 -22.37
N GLN A 186 13.13 19.26 -22.82
CA GLN A 186 13.07 18.91 -24.23
C GLN A 186 11.85 19.56 -24.91
N PRO A 187 11.85 19.70 -26.25
CA PRO A 187 10.71 20.28 -26.98
C PRO A 187 9.37 19.57 -26.70
N SER A 188 9.41 18.27 -26.35
CA SER A 188 8.20 17.50 -26.06
C SER A 188 7.70 17.67 -24.61
N VAL A 189 8.55 18.15 -23.69
CA VAL A 189 8.23 18.40 -22.27
C VAL A 189 8.88 19.72 -21.84
N GLY A 190 8.23 20.83 -22.18
CA GLY A 190 8.75 22.17 -21.88
C GLY A 190 8.88 22.45 -20.39
N SER A 191 7.77 22.41 -19.64
CA SER A 191 7.74 22.64 -18.20
C SER A 191 6.79 21.68 -17.49
N LEU A 192 7.14 21.34 -16.24
CA LEU A 192 6.25 20.60 -15.34
C LEU A 192 5.10 21.46 -14.80
N CYS A 193 5.16 22.79 -14.98
CA CYS A 193 4.07 23.69 -14.62
C CYS A 193 2.93 23.67 -15.65
N ASP A 194 3.18 23.15 -16.85
CA ASP A 194 2.21 23.13 -17.93
C ASP A 194 1.29 21.91 -17.81
N SER A 195 0.06 22.05 -18.32
CA SER A 195 -0.87 20.91 -18.43
C SER A 195 -0.38 19.96 -19.54
N PRO A 196 -0.46 18.62 -19.37
CA PRO A 196 -1.04 17.89 -18.22
C PRO A 196 -0.06 17.59 -17.08
N TRP A 197 1.22 17.95 -17.21
CA TRP A 197 2.30 17.59 -16.28
C TRP A 197 2.11 18.17 -14.88
N ASN A 198 1.49 19.35 -14.78
CA ASN A 198 1.17 19.98 -13.51
C ASN A 198 0.17 19.21 -12.62
N LYS A 199 -0.49 18.19 -13.18
CA LYS A 199 -1.41 17.28 -12.47
C LYS A 199 -0.91 15.84 -12.43
N ALA A 200 0.25 15.57 -13.03
CA ALA A 200 0.78 14.22 -13.12
C ALA A 200 1.30 13.74 -11.75
N PRO A 201 1.10 12.48 -11.38
CA PRO A 201 1.72 11.90 -10.19
C PRO A 201 3.24 11.83 -10.38
N ILE A 202 3.98 12.14 -9.31
CA ILE A 202 5.45 12.02 -9.30
C ILE A 202 5.82 10.71 -8.61
N LEU A 203 6.54 9.85 -9.33
CA LEU A 203 7.05 8.59 -8.81
C LEU A 203 8.52 8.74 -8.40
N VAL A 204 8.84 8.32 -7.19
CA VAL A 204 10.21 8.37 -6.64
C VAL A 204 10.55 7.07 -5.94
N PHE A 205 11.85 6.74 -5.89
CA PHE A 205 12.34 5.49 -5.29
C PHE A 205 12.33 5.48 -3.76
N ARG A 206 12.37 6.64 -3.11
CA ARG A 206 12.54 6.76 -1.65
C ARG A 206 11.38 7.52 -1.03
N ASN A 207 10.84 6.98 0.06
CA ASN A 207 9.76 7.60 0.82
C ASN A 207 10.16 8.99 1.36
N GLU A 208 11.42 9.16 1.77
CA GLU A 208 11.89 10.46 2.26
C GLU A 208 11.78 11.56 1.19
N ILE A 209 12.07 11.21 -0.06
CA ILE A 209 11.95 12.14 -1.19
C ILE A 209 10.47 12.39 -1.51
N GLN A 210 9.62 11.36 -1.44
CA GLN A 210 8.18 11.51 -1.63
C GLN A 210 7.60 12.51 -0.62
N THR A 211 7.92 12.35 0.67
CA THR A 211 7.45 13.24 1.73
C THR A 211 7.93 14.68 1.51
N GLN A 212 9.20 14.88 1.15
CA GLN A 212 9.72 16.22 0.85
C GLN A 212 9.02 16.87 -0.35
N LEU A 213 8.77 16.12 -1.42
CA LEU A 213 8.06 16.62 -2.60
C LEU A 213 6.60 16.94 -2.28
N ASN A 214 5.92 16.09 -1.51
CA ASN A 214 4.55 16.33 -1.06
C ASN A 214 4.46 17.59 -0.19
N ASN A 215 5.40 17.80 0.74
CA ASN A 215 5.45 19.02 1.55
C ASN A 215 5.64 20.27 0.67
N LYS A 216 6.57 20.22 -0.29
CA LYS A 216 6.78 21.34 -1.24
C LYS A 216 5.54 21.60 -2.10
N ALA A 217 4.89 20.54 -2.60
CA ALA A 217 3.67 20.66 -3.38
C ALA A 217 2.53 21.27 -2.57
N ALA A 218 2.36 20.86 -1.31
CA ALA A 218 1.37 21.46 -0.41
C ALA A 218 1.65 22.95 -0.15
N ILE A 219 2.89 23.32 0.16
CA ILE A 219 3.27 24.73 0.37
C ILE A 219 3.00 25.58 -0.89
N HIS A 220 3.39 25.08 -2.06
CA HIS A 220 3.17 25.76 -3.33
C HIS A 220 1.68 25.92 -3.64
N ASN A 221 0.87 24.86 -3.47
CA ASN A 221 -0.57 24.92 -3.70
C ASN A 221 -1.27 25.88 -2.74
N ALA A 222 -0.87 25.91 -1.46
CA ALA A 222 -1.39 26.87 -0.49
C ALA A 222 -1.12 28.31 -0.94
N ALA A 223 0.10 28.60 -1.37
CA ALA A 223 0.48 29.93 -1.88
C ALA A 223 -0.32 30.33 -3.13
N GLN A 224 -0.50 29.42 -4.09
CA GLN A 224 -1.28 29.68 -5.31
C GLN A 224 -2.76 29.97 -5.03
N LEU A 225 -3.35 29.27 -4.06
CA LEU A 225 -4.75 29.45 -3.68
C LEU A 225 -4.97 30.60 -2.68
N GLY A 226 -3.91 31.26 -2.22
CA GLY A 226 -3.99 32.30 -1.19
C GLY A 226 -4.41 31.75 0.18
N HIS A 227 -4.18 30.47 0.44
CA HIS A 227 -4.49 29.81 1.70
C HIS A 227 -3.29 29.80 2.64
N VAL A 228 -3.56 29.89 3.94
CA VAL A 228 -2.55 29.64 4.97
C VAL A 228 -2.34 28.12 5.08
N PRO A 229 -1.11 27.60 4.96
CA PRO A 229 -0.85 26.19 5.16
C PRO A 229 -1.27 25.76 6.56
N MET A 230 -2.01 24.64 6.64
CA MET A 230 -2.31 23.98 7.91
C MET A 230 -1.45 22.73 8.02
N VAL A 231 -0.84 22.50 9.19
CA VAL A 231 -0.05 21.30 9.45
C VAL A 231 -0.59 20.63 10.70
N CYS A 232 -1.06 19.39 10.55
CA CYS A 232 -1.39 18.55 11.68
C CYS A 232 -0.09 18.04 12.31
N VAL A 233 0.05 18.25 13.62
CA VAL A 233 1.23 17.85 14.39
C VAL A 233 0.92 16.57 15.15
N ALA A 234 1.77 15.55 14.97
CA ALA A 234 1.65 14.31 15.72
C ALA A 234 1.81 14.53 17.22
N GLN A 235 1.09 13.73 18.01
CA GLN A 235 1.18 13.73 19.47
C GLN A 235 1.82 12.44 19.94
N ASP A 236 3.06 12.53 20.41
CA ASP A 236 3.82 11.37 20.86
C ASP A 236 3.78 11.22 22.38
N THR A 237 3.55 10.00 22.84
CA THR A 237 3.63 9.63 24.26
C THR A 237 4.56 8.43 24.46
N CYS A 238 5.21 8.37 25.61
CA CYS A 238 6.01 7.22 26.03
C CYS A 238 5.42 6.66 27.33
N ASN A 239 5.02 5.39 27.32
CA ASN A 239 4.31 4.74 28.43
C ASN A 239 3.10 5.56 28.93
N GLY A 240 2.34 6.14 28.00
CA GLY A 240 1.16 6.97 28.27
C GLY A 240 1.46 8.36 28.84
N LYS A 241 2.74 8.76 28.93
CA LYS A 241 3.14 10.10 29.38
C LYS A 241 3.59 10.95 28.20
N PRO A 242 3.19 12.24 28.15
CA PRO A 242 3.64 13.13 27.09
C PRO A 242 5.16 13.32 27.17
N ILE A 243 5.80 13.33 26.01
CA ILE A 243 7.24 13.59 25.91
C ILE A 243 7.47 15.08 26.17
N LYS A 244 8.43 15.40 27.05
CA LYS A 244 8.75 16.78 27.43
C LYS A 244 10.09 17.28 26.87
N ASP A 245 10.97 16.37 26.45
CA ASP A 245 12.28 16.73 25.92
C ASP A 245 12.13 17.33 24.51
N PRO A 246 12.44 18.63 24.32
CA PRO A 246 12.27 19.31 23.03
C PRO A 246 13.15 18.71 21.93
N ILE A 247 14.32 18.16 22.26
CA ILE A 247 15.23 17.54 21.28
C ILE A 247 14.59 16.24 20.77
N LEU A 248 14.02 15.44 21.68
CA LEU A 248 13.34 14.20 21.32
C LEU A 248 12.06 14.47 20.50
N ILE A 249 11.25 15.46 20.90
CA ILE A 249 10.05 15.87 20.15
C ILE A 249 10.43 16.22 18.71
N LYS A 250 11.44 17.09 18.52
CA LYS A 250 11.90 17.46 17.17
C LYS A 250 12.31 16.25 16.33
N LYS A 251 13.07 15.31 16.92
CA LYS A 251 13.51 14.09 16.23
C LYS A 251 12.35 13.17 15.84
N LEU A 252 11.30 13.08 16.66
CA LEU A 252 10.12 12.28 16.36
C LEU A 252 9.30 12.91 15.24
N LEU A 253 9.13 14.24 15.26
CA LEU A 253 8.43 14.97 14.20
C LEU A 253 9.13 14.86 12.83
N GLU A 254 10.47 14.78 12.82
CA GLU A 254 11.30 14.62 11.62
C GLU A 254 11.52 13.15 11.21
N LEU A 255 10.98 12.20 11.98
CA LEU A 255 11.17 10.79 11.70
C LEU A 255 10.48 10.40 10.39
N SER A 256 11.17 9.60 9.57
CA SER A 256 10.60 9.10 8.32
C SER A 256 9.35 8.26 8.60
N ASP A 257 8.30 8.50 7.83
CA ASP A 257 6.98 7.88 7.98
C ASP A 257 7.02 6.34 7.81
N ASN A 258 8.03 5.83 7.09
CA ASN A 258 8.29 4.39 6.98
C ASN A 258 8.65 3.71 8.31
N LYS A 259 9.12 4.46 9.30
CA LYS A 259 9.42 3.97 10.65
C LYS A 259 8.23 4.10 11.61
N THR A 260 7.20 4.82 11.21
CA THR A 260 6.01 5.13 12.03
C THR A 260 4.72 4.62 11.38
N GLU A 261 4.80 3.56 10.58
CA GLU A 261 3.65 2.96 9.88
C GLU A 261 2.83 3.96 9.04
N HIS A 262 3.52 4.82 8.29
CA HIS A 262 2.94 5.86 7.44
C HIS A 262 2.25 7.00 8.22
N LEU A 263 2.57 7.17 9.51
CA LEU A 263 2.13 8.31 10.32
C LEU A 263 3.22 9.38 10.32
N SER A 264 3.02 10.44 9.53
CA SER A 264 3.96 11.56 9.48
C SER A 264 3.88 12.39 10.76
N GLY A 265 5.04 12.83 11.28
CA GLY A 265 5.11 13.74 12.42
C GLY A 265 4.49 15.12 12.13
N LEU A 266 4.67 15.60 10.90
CA LEU A 266 4.08 16.83 10.38
C LEU A 266 3.34 16.52 9.08
N LEU A 267 2.01 16.62 9.09
CA LEU A 267 1.16 16.31 7.94
C LEU A 267 0.49 17.59 7.41
N PRO A 268 0.91 18.12 6.25
CA PRO A 268 0.33 19.33 5.69
C PRO A 268 -1.03 19.06 5.04
N PHE A 269 -1.92 20.05 5.16
CA PHE A 269 -3.27 20.05 4.61
C PHE A 269 -3.56 21.37 3.90
N VAL A 270 -4.07 21.27 2.67
CA VAL A 270 -4.52 22.39 1.84
C VAL A 270 -5.84 21.99 1.19
N PRO A 271 -6.94 22.74 1.40
CA PRO A 271 -8.22 22.43 0.77
C PRO A 271 -8.08 22.24 -0.75
N GLY A 272 -8.63 21.13 -1.26
CA GLY A 272 -8.54 20.74 -2.68
C GLY A 272 -7.34 19.85 -3.03
N MET A 273 -6.40 19.60 -2.12
CA MET A 273 -5.25 18.74 -2.42
C MET A 273 -5.66 17.25 -2.54
N PRO A 274 -5.02 16.49 -3.45
CA PRO A 274 -5.19 15.05 -3.50
C PRO A 274 -4.53 14.41 -2.27
N VAL A 275 -5.21 13.41 -1.70
CA VAL A 275 -4.75 12.66 -0.54
C VAL A 275 -5.01 11.17 -0.76
N ILE A 276 -4.21 10.33 -0.11
CA ILE A 276 -4.35 8.88 -0.14
C ILE A 276 -4.52 8.39 1.29
N LEU A 277 -5.53 7.55 1.53
CA LEU A 277 -5.71 6.93 2.83
C LEU A 277 -4.62 5.87 3.03
N THR A 278 -3.90 5.91 4.14
CA THR A 278 -2.80 4.96 4.42
C THR A 278 -3.23 3.76 5.26
N GLN A 279 -4.47 3.75 5.75
CA GLN A 279 -4.97 2.71 6.66
C GLN A 279 -6.36 2.20 6.28
N ASN A 280 -6.68 0.99 6.73
CA ASN A 280 -8.01 0.41 6.58
C ASN A 280 -8.90 0.90 7.73
N ILE A 281 -9.86 1.77 7.42
CA ILE A 281 -10.78 2.33 8.42
C ILE A 281 -12.09 1.54 8.44
N ALA A 282 -12.73 1.39 7.28
CA ALA A 282 -13.98 0.64 7.12
C ALA A 282 -14.00 -0.02 5.75
N ILE A 283 -13.57 -1.28 5.71
CA ILE A 283 -13.37 -2.04 4.47
C ILE A 283 -14.70 -2.21 3.73
N GLU A 284 -15.76 -2.51 4.47
CA GLU A 284 -17.12 -2.66 3.98
C GLU A 284 -17.68 -1.41 3.29
N LEU A 285 -17.22 -0.22 3.68
CA LEU A 285 -17.60 1.06 3.07
C LEU A 285 -16.64 1.51 1.95
N GLY A 286 -15.57 0.73 1.71
CA GLY A 286 -14.53 1.05 0.73
C GLY A 286 -13.40 1.93 1.26
N PHE A 287 -13.34 2.22 2.57
CA PHE A 287 -12.25 3.02 3.17
C PHE A 287 -11.07 2.15 3.54
N ILE A 288 -10.24 1.90 2.53
CA ILE A 288 -9.06 1.04 2.63
C ILE A 288 -7.79 1.77 2.24
N ASN A 289 -6.66 1.26 2.72
CA ASN A 289 -5.34 1.78 2.38
C ASN A 289 -5.16 1.82 0.86
N GLY A 290 -4.82 2.99 0.33
CA GLY A 290 -4.61 3.23 -1.09
C GLY A 290 -5.76 3.96 -1.79
N ILE A 291 -6.89 4.18 -1.12
CA ILE A 291 -7.99 4.94 -1.74
C ILE A 291 -7.62 6.42 -1.87
N ASN A 292 -7.80 6.95 -3.07
CA ASN A 292 -7.59 8.37 -3.36
C ASN A 292 -8.82 9.18 -2.94
N GLY A 293 -8.57 10.38 -2.43
CA GLY A 293 -9.59 11.36 -2.12
C GLY A 293 -9.09 12.79 -2.31
N ILE A 294 -10.00 13.74 -2.13
CA ILE A 294 -9.69 15.17 -2.13
C ILE A 294 -9.92 15.68 -0.72
N PHE A 295 -8.90 16.29 -0.11
CA PHE A 295 -9.05 16.90 1.21
C PHE A 295 -9.90 18.18 1.10
N ARG A 296 -10.89 18.34 1.97
CA ARG A 296 -11.79 19.50 1.97
C ARG A 296 -11.58 20.41 3.18
N GLN A 297 -11.55 19.84 4.37
CA GLN A 297 -11.45 20.62 5.61
C GLN A 297 -10.87 19.79 6.75
N LEU A 298 -10.11 20.43 7.64
CA LEU A 298 -9.70 19.85 8.91
C LEU A 298 -10.59 20.45 10.00
N VAL A 299 -11.17 19.61 10.85
CA VAL A 299 -12.02 20.04 11.97
C VAL A 299 -11.22 19.91 13.26
N TYR A 300 -11.15 20.99 14.02
CA TYR A 300 -10.33 21.11 15.23
C TYR A 300 -10.91 22.19 16.16
N GLN A 301 -10.49 22.17 17.43
CA GLN A 301 -10.88 23.20 18.40
C GLN A 301 -9.96 24.43 18.30
N ALA A 302 -10.48 25.63 18.56
CA ALA A 302 -9.71 26.88 18.40
C ALA A 302 -8.45 26.95 19.29
N ASP A 303 -8.48 26.31 20.46
CA ASP A 303 -7.36 26.19 21.42
C ASP A 303 -6.29 25.16 21.01
N SER A 304 -6.44 24.54 19.83
CA SER A 304 -5.49 23.55 19.30
C SER A 304 -4.48 24.12 18.29
N VAL A 305 -4.62 25.40 17.94
CA VAL A 305 -3.78 26.08 16.95
C VAL A 305 -2.60 26.76 17.64
N SER A 306 -1.40 26.48 17.15
CA SER A 306 -0.18 27.25 17.43
C SER A 306 0.39 27.81 16.14
N THR A 307 1.02 28.98 16.23
CA THR A 307 1.81 29.59 15.15
C THR A 307 3.30 29.53 15.43
N ASP A 308 3.71 28.84 16.49
CA ASP A 308 5.12 28.67 16.83
C ASP A 308 5.82 27.88 15.74
N VAL A 309 7.01 28.33 15.32
CA VAL A 309 7.77 27.65 14.27
C VAL A 309 8.32 26.34 14.81
N LEU A 310 7.62 25.24 14.51
CA LEU A 310 8.03 23.89 14.86
C LEU A 310 8.98 23.26 13.84
N SER A 311 9.03 23.81 12.63
CA SER A 311 9.81 23.28 11.51
C SER A 311 10.29 24.37 10.57
N GLU A 312 11.50 24.21 10.05
CA GLU A 312 12.05 25.05 8.97
C GLU A 312 11.48 24.67 7.59
N ILE A 313 10.73 23.56 7.51
CA ILE A 313 10.15 23.06 6.26
C ILE A 313 8.99 23.96 5.78
N PHE A 314 8.19 24.48 6.72
CA PHE A 314 6.96 25.21 6.41
C PHE A 314 7.12 26.73 6.61
N PRO A 315 6.39 27.57 5.85
CA PRO A 315 6.41 29.02 6.01
C PRO A 315 6.06 29.50 7.43
N LYS A 316 6.56 30.67 7.84
CA LYS A 316 6.35 31.23 9.19
C LYS A 316 4.88 31.50 9.56
N ASN A 317 4.01 31.71 8.57
CA ASN A 317 2.58 31.94 8.79
C ASN A 317 1.77 30.63 8.89
N THR A 318 2.40 29.46 8.87
CA THR A 318 1.74 28.15 8.96
C THR A 318 0.99 28.00 10.28
N GLN A 319 -0.22 27.45 10.21
CA GLN A 319 -1.02 27.08 11.38
C GLN A 319 -0.73 25.63 11.74
N TYR A 320 -0.16 25.41 12.93
CA TYR A 320 0.11 24.09 13.47
C TYR A 320 -1.05 23.64 14.36
N ILE A 321 -1.65 22.50 14.04
CA ILE A 321 -2.86 21.99 14.68
C ILE A 321 -2.49 20.75 15.49
N HIS A 322 -2.55 20.86 16.82
CA HIS A 322 -2.12 19.79 17.72
C HIS A 322 -3.26 18.81 18.07
N ARG A 323 -4.51 19.25 18.08
CA ARG A 323 -5.67 18.44 18.48
C ARG A 323 -6.78 18.50 17.42
N PRO A 324 -6.55 17.91 16.24
CA PRO A 324 -7.63 17.74 15.27
C PRO A 324 -8.68 16.76 15.82
N LEU A 325 -9.92 16.93 15.38
CA LEU A 325 -11.02 16.00 15.66
C LEU A 325 -11.16 14.99 14.52
N TYR A 326 -11.22 15.47 13.28
CA TYR A 326 -11.29 14.67 12.06
C TYR A 326 -10.97 15.52 10.82
N ALA A 327 -10.64 14.86 9.71
CA ALA A 327 -10.51 15.49 8.40
C ALA A 327 -11.72 15.13 7.52
N LEU A 328 -12.30 16.10 6.83
CA LEU A 328 -13.32 15.88 5.81
C LEU A 328 -12.65 15.63 4.47
N MET A 329 -12.88 14.45 3.93
CA MET A 329 -12.33 13.99 2.65
C MET A 329 -13.45 13.63 1.68
N GLU A 330 -13.35 14.08 0.44
CA GLU A 330 -14.23 13.64 -0.63
C GLU A 330 -13.66 12.38 -1.28
N ILE A 331 -14.40 11.28 -1.22
CA ILE A 331 -13.98 9.97 -1.73
C ILE A 331 -14.97 9.51 -2.79
N ALA A 332 -14.59 9.68 -4.06
CA ALA A 332 -15.45 9.42 -5.21
C ALA A 332 -15.92 7.95 -5.31
N LYS A 333 -15.07 7.01 -4.86
CA LYS A 333 -15.30 5.56 -4.88
C LYS A 333 -15.94 5.02 -3.59
N SER A 334 -16.42 5.89 -2.69
CA SER A 334 -17.07 5.44 -1.45
C SER A 334 -18.36 4.67 -1.74
N LYS A 335 -18.63 3.61 -0.97
CA LYS A 335 -19.88 2.83 -1.05
C LYS A 335 -20.98 3.36 -0.14
N ILE A 336 -20.87 4.61 0.31
CA ILE A 336 -21.86 5.24 1.16
C ILE A 336 -23.05 5.66 0.27
N GLU A 337 -24.16 4.94 0.39
CA GLU A 337 -25.39 5.17 -0.38
C GLU A 337 -26.29 6.27 0.23
N SER A 338 -26.12 6.56 1.52
CA SER A 338 -26.88 7.57 2.25
C SER A 338 -26.03 8.80 2.57
N ASN A 339 -26.51 10.01 2.25
CA ASN A 339 -25.91 11.22 2.79
C ASN A 339 -25.93 11.10 4.32
N LEU A 340 -24.76 11.24 4.97
CA LEU A 340 -24.73 11.59 6.39
C LEU A 340 -25.56 12.87 6.51
N GLU A 341 -26.56 12.90 7.39
CA GLU A 341 -27.76 13.77 7.33
C GLU A 341 -27.50 15.29 7.17
N GLU A 342 -26.25 15.74 7.31
CA GLU A 342 -25.80 17.13 7.16
C GLU A 342 -24.61 17.34 6.21
N LEU A 343 -24.05 16.29 5.59
CA LEU A 343 -22.88 16.36 4.72
C LEU A 343 -23.24 16.18 3.25
N GLN A 344 -22.49 16.87 2.39
CA GLN A 344 -22.60 16.69 0.95
C GLN A 344 -22.28 15.23 0.56
N PRO A 345 -22.88 14.70 -0.53
CA PRO A 345 -22.62 13.35 -0.99
C PRO A 345 -21.12 13.09 -1.14
N LYS A 346 -20.65 11.91 -0.72
CA LYS A 346 -19.24 11.43 -0.81
C LYS A 346 -18.24 12.16 0.08
N LEU A 347 -18.68 13.08 0.93
CA LEU A 347 -17.84 13.70 1.95
C LEU A 347 -17.83 12.81 3.21
N VAL A 348 -16.63 12.41 3.62
CA VAL A 348 -16.43 11.40 4.66
C VAL A 348 -15.56 11.99 5.77
N PRO A 349 -15.98 11.90 7.05
CA PRO A 349 -15.12 12.23 8.17
C PRO A 349 -14.11 11.11 8.42
N ILE A 350 -12.83 11.44 8.31
CA ILE A 350 -11.71 10.55 8.61
C ILE A 350 -11.18 10.90 10.00
N PRO A 351 -11.31 10.00 10.99
CA PRO A 351 -10.90 10.27 12.36
C PRO A 351 -9.37 10.32 12.48
N VAL A 352 -8.91 10.91 13.58
CA VAL A 352 -7.51 10.83 13.99
C VAL A 352 -7.15 9.38 14.29
N ILE A 353 -5.95 8.99 13.88
CA ILE A 353 -5.43 7.64 14.05
C ILE A 353 -4.35 7.66 15.13
N GLU A 354 -4.45 6.72 16.06
CA GLU A 354 -3.44 6.47 17.09
C GLU A 354 -2.75 5.13 16.85
N HIS A 355 -1.45 5.07 17.10
CA HIS A 355 -0.68 3.84 17.00
C HIS A 355 0.30 3.70 18.18
N THR A 356 0.37 2.50 18.76
CA THR A 356 1.31 2.16 19.84
C THR A 356 2.39 1.20 19.34
N PHE A 357 3.62 1.69 19.30
CA PHE A 357 4.80 0.88 18.99
C PHE A 357 5.25 0.10 20.24
N ARG A 358 5.68 -1.16 20.07
CA ARG A 358 6.10 -2.05 21.15
C ARG A 358 7.60 -2.26 21.20
#